data_AF-A0AAD0PGD0-F1
#
_entry.id   AF-A0AAD0PGD0-F1
#
_cell.length_a   1.000
_cell.length_b   1.000
_cell.length_c   1.000
_cell.angle_alpha   90.00
_cell.angle_beta   90.00
_cell.angle_gamma   90.00
#
_symmetry.space_group_name_H-M   'P 1'
#
loop_
_entity.id
_entity.type
_entity.pdbx_description
1 polymer ?
#
loop_
_entity_poly.entity_id
_entity_poly.type
_entity_poly.pdbx_seq_one_letter_code
_entity_poly.pdbx_strand_id
1 'polypeptide(L)'
;MTTSKQLAAIREALEDYEEGEAIDPVLKKAGLAPASQKMSHDQVVQWLLQERDNADKANIVAQFLHGVETNQAHLRAGLSSFASATHFMQHPFSVDKQLNCQVCGAFEHLDIDFVLLNQTRYLCGSVLSGDIAEMAFFLQQANAIDSPRPEALPLTTRIFEMIRAMPDSARPKDMLKQLRKLKGVKMSEEEARSFIDLLGHCAILQTPEHPGLLQRFTNQGLAPSSSRSSDWSYPVDFWTGANGVDADAMKYWFGDYPQLLAQ
;
A
#
# COMPACT_ATOMS: atom_id res chain seq x y z
N MET A 1 -21.44 5.41 8.20
CA MET A 1 -20.05 5.62 8.65
C MET A 1 -19.78 4.73 9.85
N THR A 2 -18.72 3.92 9.79
CA THR A 2 -18.27 3.06 10.89
C THR A 2 -17.73 3.94 12.03
N THR A 3 -18.17 3.72 13.27
CA THR A 3 -17.70 4.47 14.43
C THR A 3 -16.27 4.08 14.81
N SER A 4 -15.54 4.96 15.49
CA SER A 4 -14.19 4.66 16.02
C SER A 4 -14.17 3.38 16.88
N LYS A 5 -15.20 3.14 17.69
CA LYS A 5 -15.34 1.90 18.49
C LYS A 5 -15.50 0.65 17.62
N GLN A 6 -16.27 0.75 16.53
CA GLN A 6 -16.44 -0.35 15.60
C GLN A 6 -15.15 -0.65 14.83
N LEU A 7 -14.40 0.37 14.41
CA LEU A 7 -13.11 0.19 13.75
C LEU A 7 -12.09 -0.48 14.67
N ALA A 8 -12.05 -0.11 15.95
CA ALA A 8 -11.16 -0.77 16.91
C ALA A 8 -11.49 -2.27 17.06
N ALA A 9 -12.78 -2.62 17.19
CA ALA A 9 -13.22 -4.01 17.29
C ALA A 9 -12.94 -4.82 16.01
N ILE A 10 -13.08 -4.20 14.83
CA ILE A 10 -12.72 -4.85 13.55
C ILE A 10 -11.22 -5.15 13.52
N ARG A 11 -10.39 -4.20 13.95
CA ARG A 11 -8.94 -4.38 13.96
C ARG A 11 -8.50 -5.48 14.92
N GLU A 12 -9.04 -5.50 16.13
CA GLU A 12 -8.80 -6.56 17.12
C GLU A 12 -9.16 -7.93 16.53
N ALA A 13 -10.36 -8.05 15.95
CA ALA A 13 -10.79 -9.30 15.31
C ALA A 13 -9.94 -9.72 14.09
N LEU A 14 -9.31 -8.77 13.38
CA LEU A 14 -8.37 -9.07 12.30
C LEU A 14 -6.97 -9.42 12.83
N GLU A 15 -6.54 -8.83 13.94
CA GLU A 15 -5.28 -9.17 14.62
C GLU A 15 -5.32 -10.61 15.15
N ASP A 16 -6.47 -11.04 15.67
CA ASP A 16 -6.68 -12.37 16.25
C ASP A 16 -7.02 -13.46 15.21
N TYR A 17 -7.21 -13.12 13.94
CA TYR A 17 -7.60 -14.10 12.92
C TYR A 17 -6.42 -14.97 12.47
N GLU A 18 -6.61 -16.29 12.54
CA GLU A 18 -5.71 -17.30 11.96
C GLU A 18 -6.43 -18.11 10.88
N GLU A 19 -5.71 -18.46 9.80
CA GLU A 19 -6.27 -19.23 8.68
C GLU A 19 -6.80 -20.59 9.15
N GLY A 20 -8.02 -20.93 8.74
CA GLY A 20 -8.69 -22.18 9.11
C GLY A 20 -9.47 -22.12 10.43
N GLU A 21 -9.40 -21.01 11.17
CA GLU A 21 -10.19 -20.83 12.38
C GLU A 21 -11.59 -20.25 12.14
N ALA A 22 -12.42 -20.29 13.19
CA ALA A 22 -13.76 -19.75 13.14
C ALA A 22 -13.73 -18.22 13.05
N ILE A 23 -14.20 -17.69 11.92
CA ILE A 23 -14.26 -16.25 11.68
C ILE A 23 -15.14 -15.53 12.71
N ASP A 24 -14.57 -14.48 13.32
CA ASP A 24 -15.21 -13.63 14.32
C ASP A 24 -16.53 -12.99 13.81
N PRO A 25 -17.61 -12.97 14.62
CA PRO A 25 -18.89 -12.35 14.25
C PRO A 25 -18.80 -10.86 13.86
N VAL A 26 -17.84 -10.10 14.40
CA VAL A 26 -17.57 -8.69 14.07
C VAL A 26 -17.20 -8.57 12.60
N LEU A 27 -16.32 -9.44 12.09
CA LEU A 27 -15.88 -9.43 10.69
C LEU A 27 -17.02 -9.79 9.75
N LYS A 28 -17.82 -10.81 10.11
CA LYS A 28 -19.03 -11.20 9.36
C LYS A 28 -20.03 -10.05 9.28
N LYS A 29 -20.31 -9.40 10.41
CA LYS A 29 -21.23 -8.26 10.48
C LYS A 29 -20.73 -7.05 9.70
N ALA A 30 -19.41 -6.86 9.62
CA ALA A 30 -18.78 -5.80 8.86
C ALA A 30 -18.67 -6.12 7.35
N GLY A 31 -19.02 -7.33 6.91
CA GLY A 31 -18.86 -7.75 5.52
C GLY A 31 -17.40 -8.01 5.12
N LEU A 32 -16.51 -8.22 6.08
CA LEU A 32 -15.06 -8.40 5.87
C LEU A 32 -14.65 -9.88 5.82
N ALA A 33 -15.63 -10.78 5.79
CA ALA A 33 -15.42 -12.22 5.79
C ALA A 33 -16.21 -12.94 4.68
N PRO A 34 -16.05 -12.54 3.39
CA PRO A 34 -16.56 -13.35 2.31
C PRO A 34 -15.80 -14.69 2.25
N ALA A 35 -16.42 -15.70 1.63
CA ALA A 35 -15.82 -17.02 1.52
C ALA A 35 -14.54 -16.98 0.68
N SER A 36 -13.52 -17.71 1.12
CA SER A 36 -12.25 -17.86 0.40
C SER A 36 -12.47 -18.48 -0.98
N GLN A 37 -11.59 -18.14 -1.93
CA GLN A 37 -11.74 -18.54 -3.34
C GLN A 37 -10.46 -19.16 -3.87
N LYS A 38 -10.60 -20.22 -4.68
CA LYS A 38 -9.49 -20.76 -5.47
C LYS A 38 -9.46 -20.05 -6.82
N MET A 39 -8.34 -19.40 -7.13
CA MET A 39 -8.14 -18.71 -8.40
C MET A 39 -6.84 -19.17 -9.04
N SER A 40 -6.85 -19.31 -10.37
CA SER A 40 -5.61 -19.39 -11.13
C SER A 40 -4.90 -18.03 -11.18
N HIS A 41 -3.60 -18.06 -11.40
CA HIS A 41 -2.77 -16.90 -11.70
C HIS A 41 -3.45 -15.97 -12.72
N ASP A 42 -3.87 -16.52 -13.87
CA ASP A 42 -4.43 -15.74 -14.97
C ASP A 42 -5.75 -15.06 -14.59
N GLN A 43 -6.56 -15.70 -13.73
CA GLN A 43 -7.78 -15.10 -13.19
C GLN A 43 -7.46 -13.94 -12.25
N VAL A 44 -6.42 -14.04 -11.40
CA VAL A 44 -6.01 -12.94 -10.52
C VAL A 44 -5.39 -11.79 -11.32
N VAL A 45 -4.62 -12.09 -12.37
CA VAL A 45 -4.12 -11.07 -13.30
C VAL A 45 -5.27 -10.33 -13.98
N GLN A 46 -6.27 -11.05 -14.50
CA GLN A 46 -7.45 -10.42 -15.09
C GLN A 46 -8.22 -9.57 -14.08
N TRP A 47 -8.38 -10.06 -12.85
CA TRP A 47 -9.01 -9.31 -11.78
C TRP A 47 -8.26 -8.00 -11.47
N LEU A 48 -6.93 -8.07 -11.31
CA LEU A 48 -6.10 -6.89 -11.08
C LEU A 48 -6.24 -5.85 -12.20
N LEU A 49 -6.15 -6.29 -13.46
CA LEU A 49 -6.26 -5.40 -14.61
C LEU A 49 -7.64 -4.75 -14.70
N GLN A 50 -8.71 -5.52 -14.47
CA GLN A 50 -10.09 -5.02 -14.44
C GLN A 50 -10.26 -3.93 -13.37
N GLU A 51 -9.77 -4.15 -12.15
CA GLU A 51 -9.90 -3.18 -11.06
C GLU A 51 -9.00 -1.96 -11.25
N ARG A 52 -7.81 -2.13 -11.83
CA ARG A 52 -6.95 -1.01 -12.23
C ARG A 52 -7.62 -0.15 -13.29
N ASP A 53 -8.21 -0.76 -14.32
CA ASP A 53 -8.81 -0.02 -15.44
C ASP A 53 -10.09 0.72 -15.00
N ASN A 54 -10.75 0.25 -13.94
CA ASN A 54 -11.88 0.92 -13.29
C ASN A 54 -11.47 2.01 -12.28
N ALA A 55 -10.19 2.10 -11.93
CA ALA A 55 -9.74 2.95 -10.84
C ALA A 55 -9.78 4.44 -11.18
N ASP A 56 -10.42 5.22 -10.30
CA ASP A 56 -10.34 6.68 -10.32
C ASP A 56 -9.20 7.16 -9.41
N LYS A 57 -8.13 7.68 -10.03
CA LYS A 57 -6.98 8.23 -9.32
C LYS A 57 -7.38 9.33 -8.32
N ALA A 58 -8.31 10.22 -8.67
CA ALA A 58 -8.70 11.33 -7.79
C ALA A 58 -9.40 10.79 -6.53
N ASN A 59 -10.28 9.80 -6.69
CA ASN A 59 -10.93 9.11 -5.59
C ASN A 59 -9.92 8.36 -4.70
N ILE A 60 -8.98 7.63 -5.29
CA ILE A 60 -7.92 6.90 -4.55
C ILE A 60 -7.04 7.87 -3.74
N VAL A 61 -6.67 9.01 -4.32
CA VAL A 61 -5.92 10.05 -3.61
C VAL A 61 -6.75 10.62 -2.46
N ALA A 62 -8.04 10.91 -2.66
CA ALA A 62 -8.93 11.38 -1.60
C ALA A 62 -9.04 10.37 -0.46
N GLN A 63 -9.18 9.07 -0.76
CA GLN A 63 -9.17 7.98 0.21
C GLN A 63 -7.85 7.94 1.00
N PHE A 64 -6.71 7.98 0.32
CA PHE A 64 -5.40 7.98 0.99
C PHE A 64 -5.28 9.15 1.97
N LEU A 65 -5.61 10.36 1.52
CA LEU A 65 -5.54 11.55 2.35
C LEU A 65 -6.50 11.46 3.54
N HIS A 66 -7.73 10.97 3.34
CA HIS A 66 -8.66 10.72 4.43
C HIS A 66 -8.12 9.68 5.42
N GLY A 67 -7.50 8.61 4.90
CA GLY A 67 -6.85 7.56 5.69
C GLY A 67 -5.71 8.09 6.55
N VAL A 68 -4.88 8.99 6.01
CA VAL A 68 -3.83 9.66 6.78
C VAL A 68 -4.43 10.51 7.89
N GLU A 69 -5.31 11.46 7.54
CA GLU A 69 -5.88 12.40 8.52
C GLU A 69 -6.66 11.71 9.65
N THR A 70 -7.25 10.54 9.36
CA THR A 70 -8.04 9.78 10.33
C THR A 70 -7.31 8.59 10.95
N ASN A 71 -6.03 8.35 10.59
CA ASN A 71 -5.26 7.18 10.99
C ASN A 71 -5.96 5.84 10.64
N GLN A 72 -6.60 5.76 9.49
CA GLN A 72 -7.30 4.58 9.00
C GLN A 72 -6.51 3.91 7.87
N ALA A 73 -5.77 2.85 8.21
CA ALA A 73 -4.85 2.20 7.28
C ALA A 73 -5.52 1.65 6.01
N HIS A 74 -6.71 1.07 6.13
CA HIS A 74 -7.44 0.46 5.02
C HIS A 74 -7.81 1.42 3.88
N LEU A 75 -7.88 2.73 4.15
CA LEU A 75 -8.14 3.75 3.13
C LEU A 75 -6.86 4.16 2.36
N ARG A 76 -5.69 3.77 2.85
CA ARG A 76 -4.39 4.05 2.19
C ARG A 76 -4.02 2.99 1.15
N ALA A 77 -4.51 1.76 1.34
CA ALA A 77 -4.09 0.58 0.60
C ALA A 77 -4.32 0.67 -0.92
N GLY A 78 -5.41 1.36 -1.34
CA GLY A 78 -5.70 1.58 -2.76
C GLY A 78 -4.61 2.36 -3.48
N LEU A 79 -3.95 3.32 -2.83
CA LEU A 79 -2.89 4.13 -3.45
C LEU A 79 -1.64 3.28 -3.76
N SER A 80 -1.22 2.45 -2.80
CA SER A 80 -0.12 1.49 -2.97
C SER A 80 -0.39 0.52 -4.14
N SER A 81 -1.62 0.03 -4.22
CA SER A 81 -2.05 -0.92 -5.23
C SER A 81 -2.12 -0.29 -6.61
N PHE A 82 -2.71 0.90 -6.73
CA PHE A 82 -2.78 1.64 -8.00
C PHE A 82 -1.39 1.97 -8.53
N ALA A 83 -0.48 2.45 -7.67
CA ALA A 83 0.90 2.72 -8.05
C ALA A 83 1.61 1.45 -8.56
N SER A 84 1.47 0.33 -7.84
CA SER A 84 2.08 -0.96 -8.22
C SER A 84 1.49 -1.56 -9.50
N ALA A 85 0.19 -1.35 -9.73
CA ALA A 85 -0.55 -1.89 -10.87
C ALA A 85 -0.44 -1.03 -12.15
N THR A 86 -0.02 0.24 -12.04
CA THR A 86 -0.02 1.22 -13.15
C THR A 86 0.66 0.67 -14.41
N HIS A 87 1.79 -0.02 -14.25
CA HIS A 87 2.54 -0.62 -15.35
C HIS A 87 2.42 -2.14 -15.44
N PHE A 88 1.54 -2.74 -14.64
CA PHE A 88 1.30 -4.18 -14.69
C PHE A 88 0.69 -4.57 -16.03
N MET A 89 1.14 -5.67 -16.62
CA MET A 89 0.73 -6.09 -17.96
C MET A 89 0.03 -7.43 -17.92
N GLN A 90 -0.90 -7.65 -18.85
CA GLN A 90 -1.43 -8.99 -19.10
C GLN A 90 -0.28 -9.92 -19.49
N HIS A 91 -0.22 -11.06 -18.84
CA HIS A 91 0.68 -12.14 -19.17
C HIS A 91 0.06 -13.46 -18.74
N PRO A 92 0.31 -14.57 -19.46
CA PRO A 92 -0.05 -15.89 -18.99
C PRO A 92 0.90 -16.33 -17.87
N PHE A 93 0.45 -17.27 -17.05
CA PHE A 93 1.35 -17.98 -16.15
C PHE A 93 2.50 -18.61 -16.92
N SER A 94 3.73 -18.34 -16.48
CA SER A 94 4.92 -18.93 -17.10
C SER A 94 6.02 -19.10 -16.06
N VAL A 95 6.67 -20.25 -16.12
CA VAL A 95 7.78 -20.63 -15.23
C VAL A 95 9.06 -20.79 -16.05
N ASP A 96 10.20 -20.43 -15.45
CA ASP A 96 11.53 -20.78 -15.99
C ASP A 96 12.21 -21.76 -15.04
N LYS A 97 12.82 -21.27 -13.96
CA LYS A 97 13.63 -22.07 -13.00
C LYS A 97 13.00 -22.21 -11.61
N GLN A 98 11.84 -21.61 -11.38
CA GLN A 98 11.17 -21.55 -10.08
C GLN A 98 9.72 -22.05 -10.21
N LEU A 99 9.07 -22.29 -9.07
CA LEU A 99 7.66 -22.70 -9.01
C LEU A 99 6.69 -21.53 -9.25
N ASN A 100 7.21 -20.31 -9.27
CA ASN A 100 6.44 -19.08 -9.33
C ASN A 100 6.54 -18.47 -10.73
N CYS A 101 5.56 -17.65 -11.08
CA CYS A 101 5.52 -16.92 -12.33
C CYS A 101 6.78 -16.07 -12.49
N GLN A 102 7.53 -16.26 -13.58
CA GLN A 102 8.76 -15.52 -13.84
C GLN A 102 8.52 -14.01 -14.05
N VAL A 103 7.27 -13.62 -14.38
CA VAL A 103 6.90 -12.22 -14.62
C VAL A 103 6.51 -11.53 -13.31
N CYS A 104 5.54 -12.06 -12.56
CA CYS A 104 4.99 -11.38 -11.39
C CYS A 104 5.29 -12.05 -10.04
N GLY A 105 5.88 -13.24 -10.02
CA GLY A 105 6.25 -13.95 -8.79
C GLY A 105 5.11 -14.72 -8.11
N ALA A 106 3.89 -14.68 -8.63
CA ALA A 106 2.75 -15.42 -8.08
C ALA A 106 2.76 -16.91 -8.46
N PHE A 107 2.14 -17.76 -7.64
CA PHE A 107 1.94 -19.19 -7.93
C PHE A 107 0.86 -19.41 -9.01
N GLU A 108 0.86 -20.59 -9.64
CA GLU A 108 -0.14 -20.96 -10.66
C GLU A 108 -1.58 -20.97 -10.11
N HIS A 109 -1.72 -21.38 -8.86
CA HIS A 109 -2.98 -21.45 -8.13
C HIS A 109 -2.84 -20.74 -6.80
N LEU A 110 -3.80 -19.88 -6.49
CA LEU A 110 -3.86 -19.09 -5.28
C LEU A 110 -5.15 -19.45 -4.53
N ASP A 111 -4.99 -19.76 -3.24
CA ASP A 111 -6.09 -19.84 -2.30
C ASP A 111 -6.26 -18.44 -1.67
N ILE A 112 -7.27 -17.71 -2.12
CA ILE A 112 -7.52 -16.33 -1.73
C ILE A 112 -8.38 -16.30 -0.48
N ASP A 113 -7.78 -15.98 0.66
CA ASP A 113 -8.48 -15.68 1.89
C ASP A 113 -8.71 -14.17 2.05
N PHE A 114 -9.96 -13.75 1.89
CA PHE A 114 -10.31 -12.33 1.96
C PHE A 114 -10.22 -11.74 3.38
N VAL A 115 -10.23 -12.58 4.43
CA VAL A 115 -9.99 -12.11 5.79
C VAL A 115 -8.51 -11.76 5.93
N LEU A 116 -7.60 -12.59 5.43
CA LEU A 116 -6.16 -12.27 5.39
C LEU A 116 -5.88 -11.02 4.54
N LEU A 117 -6.51 -10.89 3.37
CA LEU A 117 -6.36 -9.66 2.58
C LEU A 117 -6.87 -8.43 3.35
N ASN A 118 -7.99 -8.55 4.08
CA ASN A 118 -8.46 -7.47 4.96
C ASN A 118 -7.52 -7.22 6.14
N GLN A 119 -6.86 -8.24 6.69
CA GLN A 119 -5.86 -8.10 7.73
C GLN A 119 -4.72 -7.21 7.24
N THR A 120 -4.11 -7.49 6.08
CA THR A 120 -3.10 -6.61 5.47
C THR A 120 -3.67 -5.21 5.23
N ARG A 121 -4.88 -5.10 4.68
CA ARG A 121 -5.53 -3.81 4.39
C ARG A 121 -5.68 -2.94 5.64
N TYR A 122 -6.16 -3.50 6.75
CA TYR A 122 -6.46 -2.76 7.97
C TYR A 122 -5.28 -2.61 8.93
N LEU A 123 -4.29 -3.49 8.88
CA LEU A 123 -3.16 -3.51 9.82
C LEU A 123 -1.84 -3.05 9.19
N CYS A 124 -1.75 -2.97 7.86
CA CYS A 124 -0.59 -2.41 7.14
C CYS A 124 -1.02 -1.19 6.31
N GLY A 125 -2.06 -1.36 5.49
CA GLY A 125 -2.58 -0.29 4.63
C GLY A 125 -1.73 -0.04 3.37
N SER A 126 -0.98 -1.06 2.93
CA SER A 126 -0.21 -1.09 1.70
C SER A 126 -0.13 -2.52 1.18
N VAL A 127 0.18 -2.70 -0.10
CA VAL A 127 0.54 -4.02 -0.65
C VAL A 127 1.85 -4.49 -0.04
N LEU A 128 1.96 -5.77 0.28
CA LEU A 128 3.16 -6.42 0.78
C LEU A 128 3.77 -7.31 -0.30
N SER A 129 5.10 -7.23 -0.47
CA SER A 129 5.88 -8.12 -1.34
C SER A 129 5.40 -8.25 -2.80
N GLY A 130 4.62 -7.29 -3.29
CA GLY A 130 4.07 -7.31 -4.65
C GLY A 130 2.98 -8.36 -4.89
N ASP A 131 2.25 -8.79 -3.85
CA ASP A 131 1.15 -9.74 -4.00
C ASP A 131 0.04 -9.21 -4.94
N ILE A 132 -0.22 -9.94 -6.03
CA ILE A 132 -1.16 -9.54 -7.07
C ILE A 132 -2.63 -9.63 -6.63
N ALA A 133 -2.96 -10.50 -5.67
CA ALA A 133 -4.30 -10.61 -5.11
C ALA A 133 -4.57 -9.48 -4.11
N GLU A 134 -3.58 -9.08 -3.31
CA GLU A 134 -3.68 -7.86 -2.49
C GLU A 134 -3.89 -6.63 -3.36
N MET A 135 -3.11 -6.46 -4.43
CA MET A 135 -3.30 -5.33 -5.37
C MET A 135 -4.72 -5.32 -5.95
N ALA A 136 -5.20 -6.47 -6.43
CA ALA A 136 -6.52 -6.57 -7.06
C ALA A 136 -7.63 -6.26 -6.05
N PHE A 137 -7.57 -6.87 -4.87
CA PHE A 137 -8.55 -6.69 -3.82
C PHE A 137 -8.57 -5.26 -3.29
N PHE A 138 -7.42 -4.65 -3.04
CA PHE A 138 -7.38 -3.28 -2.51
C PHE A 138 -7.91 -2.26 -3.51
N LEU A 139 -7.64 -2.45 -4.81
CA LEU A 139 -8.26 -1.64 -5.86
C LEU A 139 -9.76 -1.87 -5.92
N GLN A 140 -10.23 -3.12 -5.88
CA GLN A 140 -11.66 -3.42 -5.81
C GLN A 140 -12.35 -2.71 -4.63
N GLN A 141 -11.74 -2.76 -3.44
CA GLN A 141 -12.27 -2.09 -2.27
C GLN A 141 -12.26 -0.56 -2.42
N ALA A 142 -11.22 0.00 -3.04
CA ALA A 142 -11.14 1.44 -3.31
C ALA A 142 -12.16 1.89 -4.36
N ASN A 143 -12.40 1.10 -5.40
CA ASN A 143 -13.37 1.37 -6.46
C ASN A 143 -14.82 1.34 -5.96
N ALA A 144 -15.09 0.60 -4.89
CA ALA A 144 -16.42 0.49 -4.30
C ALA A 144 -16.79 1.65 -3.37
N ILE A 145 -15.85 2.55 -3.06
CA ILE A 145 -16.04 3.62 -2.07
C ILE A 145 -15.72 4.97 -2.72
N ASP A 146 -16.71 5.85 -2.79
CA ASP A 146 -16.48 7.26 -3.08
C ASP A 146 -15.99 7.98 -1.82
N SER A 147 -14.84 8.65 -1.92
CA SER A 147 -14.35 9.55 -0.87
C SER A 147 -14.40 10.99 -1.33
N PRO A 148 -15.09 11.87 -0.58
CA PRO A 148 -15.05 13.29 -0.86
C PRO A 148 -13.62 13.80 -0.66
N ARG A 149 -13.26 14.77 -1.47
CA ARG A 149 -12.01 15.50 -1.32
C ARG A 149 -11.88 16.05 0.12
N PRO A 150 -10.80 15.76 0.85
CA PRO A 150 -10.61 16.32 2.19
C PRO A 150 -10.45 17.84 2.18
N GLU A 151 -11.09 18.53 3.12
CA GLU A 151 -11.02 19.99 3.25
C GLU A 151 -9.71 20.47 3.89
N ALA A 152 -9.15 19.69 4.81
CA ALA A 152 -7.94 20.03 5.55
C ALA A 152 -6.99 18.84 5.61
N LEU A 153 -5.68 19.11 5.53
CA LEU A 153 -4.62 18.09 5.47
C LEU A 153 -3.48 18.31 6.49
N PRO A 154 -3.75 18.71 7.76
CA PRO A 154 -2.69 19.09 8.69
C PRO A 154 -1.73 17.96 9.05
N LEU A 155 -2.19 16.70 9.10
CA LEU A 155 -1.31 15.58 9.41
C LEU A 155 -0.45 15.20 8.20
N THR A 156 -1.06 15.15 7.02
CA THR A 156 -0.38 14.87 5.75
C THR A 156 0.69 15.91 5.45
N THR A 157 0.38 17.21 5.58
CA THR A 157 1.36 18.29 5.43
C THR A 157 2.52 18.11 6.40
N ARG A 158 2.26 17.85 7.68
CA ARG A 158 3.31 17.63 8.70
C ARG A 158 4.20 16.42 8.37
N ILE A 159 3.62 15.35 7.82
CA ILE A 159 4.38 14.16 7.42
C ILE A 159 5.33 14.51 6.27
N PHE A 160 4.86 15.18 5.21
CA PHE A 160 5.73 15.56 4.10
C PHE A 160 6.78 16.62 4.48
N GLU A 161 6.43 17.59 5.33
CA GLU A 161 7.40 18.53 5.91
C GLU A 161 8.50 17.80 6.71
N MET A 162 8.11 16.79 7.52
CA MET A 162 9.08 15.97 8.24
C MET A 162 10.02 15.22 7.31
N ILE A 163 9.50 14.61 6.23
CA ILE A 163 10.32 13.88 5.26
C ILE A 163 11.30 14.83 4.57
N ARG A 164 10.84 16.02 4.14
CA ARG A 164 11.69 17.03 3.50
C ARG A 164 12.79 17.58 4.42
N ALA A 165 12.54 17.59 5.73
CA ALA A 165 13.50 18.07 6.73
C ALA A 165 14.48 16.98 7.19
N MET A 166 14.44 15.76 6.64
CA MET A 166 15.37 14.71 7.01
C MET A 166 16.81 15.08 6.58
N PRO A 167 17.84 14.86 7.42
CA PRO A 167 19.23 15.08 7.02
C PRO A 167 19.63 14.18 5.87
N ASP A 168 20.55 14.63 5.01
CA ASP A 168 21.04 13.87 3.84
C ASP A 168 21.42 12.42 4.14
N SER A 169 22.04 12.18 5.30
CA SER A 169 22.49 10.86 5.75
C SER A 169 21.38 9.96 6.30
N ALA A 170 20.15 10.46 6.42
CA ALA A 170 19.04 9.73 7.00
C ALA A 170 18.73 8.47 6.20
N ARG A 171 18.34 7.41 6.91
CA ARG A 171 17.88 6.15 6.32
C ARG A 171 16.39 5.92 6.63
N PRO A 172 15.72 4.98 5.96
CA PRO A 172 14.30 4.68 6.21
C PRO A 172 13.97 4.40 7.68
N LYS A 173 14.89 3.76 8.42
CA LYS A 173 14.76 3.54 9.88
C LYS A 173 14.70 4.84 10.69
N ASP A 174 15.44 5.88 10.28
CA ASP A 174 15.37 7.19 10.92
C ASP A 174 14.04 7.88 10.63
N MET A 175 13.57 7.79 9.38
CA MET A 175 12.25 8.29 8.97
C MET A 175 11.13 7.60 9.76
N LEU A 176 11.17 6.28 9.91
CA LEU A 176 10.22 5.50 10.73
C LEU A 176 10.16 6.02 12.16
N LYS A 177 11.33 6.25 12.78
CA LYS A 177 11.44 6.77 14.14
C LYS A 177 10.85 8.18 14.27
N GLN A 178 11.04 9.05 13.28
CA GLN A 178 10.48 10.40 13.30
C GLN A 178 8.98 10.41 13.02
N LEU A 179 8.52 9.65 12.03
CA LEU A 179 7.10 9.50 11.67
C LEU A 179 6.27 9.11 12.89
N ARG A 180 6.69 8.08 13.64
CA ARG A 180 5.98 7.62 14.85
C ARG A 180 5.99 8.61 16.01
N LYS A 181 6.89 9.60 16.01
CA LYS A 181 6.93 10.66 17.02
C LYS A 181 6.10 11.88 16.63
N LEU A 182 5.65 11.98 15.38
CA LEU A 182 4.85 13.12 14.94
C LEU A 182 3.51 13.15 15.68
N LYS A 183 3.18 14.30 16.24
CA LYS A 183 1.88 14.52 16.89
C LYS A 183 0.76 14.18 15.90
N GLY A 184 -0.19 13.36 16.33
CA GLY A 184 -1.37 12.96 15.54
C GLY A 184 -1.18 11.64 14.77
N VAL A 185 0.04 11.13 14.62
CA VAL A 185 0.29 9.79 14.10
C VAL A 185 -0.02 8.75 15.19
N LYS A 186 -0.80 7.74 14.84
CA LYS A 186 -1.19 6.59 15.69
C LYS A 186 -0.79 5.24 15.08
N MET A 187 0.00 5.26 14.01
CA MET A 187 0.45 4.06 13.31
C MET A 187 1.28 3.19 14.27
N SER A 188 1.02 1.88 14.22
CA SER A 188 1.93 0.89 14.80
C SER A 188 3.30 0.94 14.10
N GLU A 189 4.28 0.20 14.60
CA GLU A 189 5.57 0.12 13.89
C GLU A 189 5.43 -0.44 12.48
N GLU A 190 4.64 -1.51 12.35
CA GLU A 190 4.39 -2.17 11.07
C GLU A 190 3.60 -1.28 10.12
N GLU A 191 2.56 -0.59 10.59
CA GLU A 191 1.79 0.36 9.78
C GLU A 191 2.65 1.53 9.30
N ALA A 192 3.57 2.01 10.13
CA ALA A 192 4.44 3.11 9.77
C ALA A 192 5.51 2.68 8.78
N ARG A 193 6.02 1.44 8.88
CA ARG A 193 6.92 0.84 7.88
C ARG A 193 6.21 0.67 6.54
N SER A 194 5.05 0.03 6.56
CA SER A 194 4.17 -0.15 5.41
C SER A 194 3.78 1.18 4.74
N PHE A 195 3.53 2.22 5.54
CA PHE A 195 3.26 3.56 5.02
C PHE A 195 4.46 4.14 4.26
N ILE A 196 5.69 3.95 4.74
CA ILE A 196 6.90 4.40 4.06
C ILE A 196 7.11 3.60 2.76
N ASP A 197 6.94 2.27 2.79
CA ASP A 197 7.01 1.42 1.59
C ASP A 197 5.98 1.84 0.53
N LEU A 198 4.76 2.17 0.95
CA LEU A 198 3.73 2.74 0.08
C LEU A 198 4.20 4.02 -0.63
N LEU A 199 4.90 4.92 0.06
CA LEU A 199 5.45 6.12 -0.59
C LEU A 199 6.53 5.76 -1.62
N GLY A 200 7.29 4.68 -1.41
CA GLY A 200 8.19 4.12 -2.41
C GLY A 200 7.47 3.55 -3.63
N HIS A 201 6.36 2.82 -3.42
CA HIS A 201 5.52 2.34 -4.53
C HIS A 201 5.02 3.51 -5.38
N CYS A 202 4.64 4.61 -4.72
CA CYS A 202 4.18 5.85 -5.35
C CYS A 202 5.27 6.65 -6.07
N ALA A 203 6.53 6.18 -6.07
CA ALA A 203 7.70 6.91 -6.56
C ALA A 203 7.98 8.23 -5.84
N ILE A 204 7.39 8.45 -4.66
CA ILE A 204 7.63 9.64 -3.81
C ILE A 204 8.97 9.49 -3.09
N LEU A 205 9.29 8.28 -2.62
CA LEU A 205 10.56 7.91 -2.02
C LEU A 205 11.32 6.97 -2.95
N GLN A 206 12.15 7.52 -3.83
CA GLN A 206 12.92 6.75 -4.82
C GLN A 206 14.34 7.27 -4.97
N THR A 207 15.16 6.55 -5.74
CA THR A 207 16.48 7.00 -6.18
C THR A 207 16.55 6.96 -7.71
N PRO A 208 17.46 7.70 -8.36
CA PRO A 208 17.64 7.62 -9.81
C PRO A 208 17.91 6.19 -10.30
N GLU A 209 18.65 5.40 -9.54
CA GLU A 209 19.01 4.02 -9.87
C GLU A 209 17.89 3.01 -9.52
N HIS A 210 17.09 3.32 -8.50
CA HIS A 210 16.00 2.49 -7.98
C HIS A 210 14.69 3.29 -8.01
N PRO A 211 14.07 3.45 -9.19
CA PRO A 211 12.79 4.15 -9.35
C PRO A 211 11.64 3.36 -8.73
N GLY A 212 10.63 4.08 -8.24
CA GLY A 212 9.42 3.48 -7.65
C GLY A 212 8.52 2.77 -8.66
N LEU A 213 7.55 2.02 -8.14
CA LEU A 213 6.69 1.13 -8.93
C LEU A 213 5.75 1.89 -9.89
N LEU A 214 5.46 3.14 -9.58
CA LEU A 214 4.76 4.06 -10.49
C LEU A 214 5.54 4.32 -11.79
N GLN A 215 6.86 4.16 -11.83
CA GLN A 215 7.67 4.47 -13.03
C GLN A 215 7.80 3.29 -14.00
N ARG A 216 7.74 2.06 -13.47
CA ARG A 216 7.82 0.81 -14.24
C ARG A 216 7.34 -0.36 -13.41
N PHE A 217 6.87 -1.41 -14.09
CA PHE A 217 6.60 -2.67 -13.42
C PHE A 217 7.92 -3.27 -12.91
N THR A 218 7.93 -3.64 -11.63
CA THR A 218 9.05 -4.33 -10.98
C THR A 218 8.49 -5.52 -10.22
N ASN A 219 8.95 -6.72 -10.55
CA ASN A 219 8.67 -7.91 -9.76
C ASN A 219 9.42 -7.79 -8.43
N GLN A 220 8.70 -7.54 -7.33
CA GLN A 220 9.31 -7.30 -6.03
C GLN A 220 10.08 -8.52 -5.49
N GLY A 221 9.67 -9.74 -5.84
CA GLY A 221 10.39 -10.97 -5.46
C GLY A 221 11.75 -11.12 -6.16
N LEU A 222 12.01 -10.35 -7.22
CA LEU A 222 13.28 -10.31 -7.94
C LEU A 222 13.99 -8.95 -7.83
N ALA A 223 13.41 -8.00 -7.10
CA ALA A 223 13.98 -6.69 -6.91
C ALA A 223 15.27 -6.79 -6.09
N PRO A 224 16.29 -5.95 -6.37
CA PRO A 224 17.49 -5.94 -5.57
C PRO A 224 17.18 -5.46 -4.15
N SER A 225 17.95 -5.94 -3.17
CA SER A 225 17.98 -5.40 -1.82
C SER A 225 19.34 -4.79 -1.50
N SER A 226 19.36 -3.81 -0.61
CA SER A 226 20.58 -3.15 -0.12
C SER A 226 21.41 -4.10 0.74
N SER A 227 20.76 -5.07 1.39
CA SER A 227 21.39 -6.14 2.15
C SER A 227 20.46 -7.35 2.31
N ARG A 228 21.02 -8.49 2.74
CA ARG A 228 20.24 -9.72 3.03
C ARG A 228 19.37 -9.61 4.29
N SER A 229 19.56 -8.56 5.09
CA SER A 229 18.89 -8.37 6.38
C SER A 229 18.16 -7.03 6.44
N SER A 230 17.81 -6.45 5.28
CA SER A 230 17.00 -5.24 5.28
C SER A 230 15.54 -5.59 5.51
N ASP A 231 14.89 -4.80 6.35
CA ASP A 231 13.45 -4.89 6.61
C ASP A 231 12.64 -3.98 5.66
N TRP A 232 13.29 -3.39 4.65
CA TRP A 232 12.69 -2.42 3.73
C TRP A 232 12.49 -3.00 2.34
N SER A 233 11.36 -2.69 1.73
CA SER A 233 11.05 -3.11 0.36
C SER A 233 11.70 -2.20 -0.67
N TYR A 234 11.89 -2.71 -1.88
CA TYR A 234 12.25 -1.88 -3.02
C TYR A 234 11.12 -0.86 -3.33
N PRO A 235 11.41 0.42 -3.63
CA PRO A 235 12.74 1.04 -3.74
C PRO A 235 13.27 1.66 -2.43
N VAL A 236 12.44 1.75 -1.38
CA VAL A 236 12.73 2.49 -0.14
C VAL A 236 14.03 2.04 0.51
N ASP A 237 14.38 0.77 0.41
CA ASP A 237 15.61 0.20 0.95
C ASP A 237 16.89 0.97 0.54
N PHE A 238 16.87 1.58 -0.66
CA PHE A 238 17.98 2.36 -1.22
C PHE A 238 17.90 3.85 -0.93
N TRP A 239 16.77 4.34 -0.42
CA TRP A 239 16.54 5.76 -0.19
C TRP A 239 17.42 6.30 0.95
N THR A 240 17.85 7.54 0.78
CA THR A 240 18.52 8.35 1.80
C THR A 240 17.89 9.74 1.86
N GLY A 241 18.10 10.48 2.95
CA GLY A 241 17.62 11.86 3.07
C GLY A 241 18.04 12.77 1.93
N ALA A 242 19.21 12.52 1.32
CA ALA A 242 19.69 13.28 0.17
C ALA A 242 18.79 13.13 -1.08
N ASN A 243 18.03 12.04 -1.17
CA ASN A 243 17.08 11.83 -2.25
C ASN A 243 15.77 12.63 -2.03
N GLY A 244 15.42 12.91 -0.76
CA GLY A 244 14.26 13.71 -0.41
C GLY A 244 12.93 13.14 -0.93
N VAL A 245 12.01 14.04 -1.25
CA VAL A 245 10.72 13.72 -1.86
C VAL A 245 10.77 14.06 -3.35
N ASP A 246 10.34 13.14 -4.20
CA ASP A 246 10.28 13.38 -5.64
C ASP A 246 9.16 14.37 -6.00
N ALA A 247 9.53 15.51 -6.59
CA ALA A 247 8.61 16.60 -6.90
C ALA A 247 7.62 16.24 -8.02
N ASP A 248 8.03 15.44 -9.00
CA ASP A 248 7.18 15.04 -10.11
C ASP A 248 6.14 14.01 -9.65
N ALA A 249 6.54 13.06 -8.81
CA ALA A 249 5.61 12.14 -8.16
C ALA A 249 4.62 12.89 -7.25
N MET A 250 5.08 13.86 -6.47
CA MET A 250 4.20 14.71 -5.66
C MET A 250 3.17 15.45 -6.52
N LYS A 251 3.59 16.01 -7.66
CA LYS A 251 2.68 16.68 -8.60
C LYS A 251 1.71 15.70 -9.25
N TYR A 252 2.17 14.49 -9.59
CA TYR A 252 1.33 13.46 -10.20
C TYR A 252 0.17 13.02 -9.28
N TRP A 253 0.46 12.82 -7.99
CA TRP A 253 -0.53 12.37 -7.01
C TRP A 253 -1.34 13.53 -6.42
N PHE A 254 -0.67 14.62 -6.06
CA PHE A 254 -1.23 15.68 -5.23
C PHE A 254 -1.28 17.03 -5.93
N GLY A 255 -1.24 17.05 -7.27
CA GLY A 255 -1.34 18.26 -8.10
C GLY A 255 -2.53 19.17 -7.74
N ASP A 256 -3.65 18.55 -7.36
CA ASP A 256 -4.85 19.27 -6.95
C ASP A 256 -4.81 19.76 -5.50
N TYR A 257 -3.74 19.50 -4.73
CA TYR A 257 -3.58 19.86 -3.31
C TYR A 257 -2.35 20.76 -3.12
N PRO A 258 -2.43 22.06 -3.46
CA PRO A 258 -1.27 22.95 -3.48
C PRO A 258 -0.49 23.02 -2.15
N GLN A 259 -1.19 22.89 -1.01
CA GLN A 259 -0.58 22.87 0.32
C GLN A 259 0.39 21.70 0.55
N LEU A 260 0.29 20.62 -0.25
CA LEU A 260 1.23 19.50 -0.19
C LEU A 260 2.43 19.69 -1.12
N LEU A 261 2.34 20.59 -2.10
CA LEU A 261 3.40 20.88 -3.07
C LEU A 261 4.35 21.99 -2.60
N ALA A 262 3.93 22.79 -1.61
CA ALA A 262 4.76 23.85 -1.04
C ALA A 262 6.04 23.28 -0.42
N GLN A 263 7.16 23.95 -0.72
CA GLN A 263 8.49 23.69 -0.17
C GLN A 263 8.70 24.49 1.12
#